data_AF-A0A840PD11-F1
#
_entry.id   AF-A0A840PD11-F1
#
_cell.length_a   1.000
_cell.length_b   1.000
_cell.length_c   1.000
_cell.angle_alpha   90.00
_cell.angle_beta   90.00
_cell.angle_gamma   90.00
#
_symmetry.space_group_name_H-M   'P 1'
#
loop_
_entity.id
_entity.type
_entity.pdbx_description
1 polymer ?
#
loop_
_entity_poly.entity_id
_entity_poly.type
_entity_poly.pdbx_seq_one_letter_code
_entity_poly.pdbx_strand_id
1 'polypeptide(L)'
;MPRWHKEIKRIHGEFDGTYGSPRLTAELRAVRRRVNRKRVKRVFGIAGVRLRRKVRTTVSEPSHQKVPDLLQRDFTPPAPGRRYVGDITYLPLADGGFLYLATVLDLPHAVRRAGRSRITCAPSRWPTTHAARLAVFGWITRYNTRWRHSTLDYFSPTEYEQRLLDTVLLAA
;
A
#
# COMPACT_ATOMS: atom_id res chain seq x y z
N MET A 1 0.39 -6.84 -33.16
CA MET A 1 0.40 -6.94 -31.67
C MET A 1 -0.54 -5.91 -31.07
N PRO A 2 -1.54 -6.28 -30.23
CA PRO A 2 -2.51 -5.30 -29.73
C PRO A 2 -1.85 -4.26 -28.83
N ARG A 3 -2.00 -2.97 -29.14
CA ARG A 3 -1.44 -1.78 -28.45
C ARG A 3 -1.51 -1.86 -26.91
N TRP A 4 -2.52 -2.55 -26.38
CA TRP A 4 -2.76 -2.73 -24.94
C TRP A 4 -1.70 -3.55 -24.21
N HIS A 5 -1.05 -4.54 -24.84
CA HIS A 5 -0.10 -5.42 -24.12
C HIS A 5 1.11 -4.66 -23.59
N LYS A 6 1.69 -3.80 -24.43
CA LYS A 6 2.85 -2.97 -24.05
C LYS A 6 2.47 -2.02 -22.92
N GLU A 7 1.29 -1.41 -23.01
CA GLU A 7 0.83 -0.46 -22.01
C GLU A 7 0.53 -1.11 -20.65
N ILE A 8 -0.15 -2.25 -20.63
CA ILE A 8 -0.42 -2.96 -19.38
C ILE A 8 0.89 -3.43 -18.75
N LYS A 9 1.85 -3.93 -19.54
CA LYS A 9 3.19 -4.30 -19.05
C LYS A 9 3.95 -3.10 -18.51
N ARG A 10 3.86 -1.93 -19.17
CA ARG A 10 4.47 -0.67 -18.74
C ARG A 10 3.93 -0.24 -17.37
N ILE A 11 2.61 -0.14 -17.23
CA ILE A 11 1.96 0.23 -15.97
C ILE A 11 2.30 -0.79 -14.88
N HIS A 12 2.24 -2.08 -15.18
CA HIS A 12 2.62 -3.11 -14.21
C HIS A 12 4.07 -2.98 -13.74
N GLY A 13 5.01 -2.70 -14.66
CA GLY A 13 6.42 -2.45 -14.35
C GLY A 13 6.63 -1.19 -13.51
N GLU A 14 5.87 -0.12 -13.77
CA GLU A 14 5.87 1.12 -12.98
C GLU A 14 5.51 0.89 -11.50
N PHE A 15 4.72 -0.15 -11.22
CA PHE A 15 4.35 -0.56 -9.86
C PHE A 15 5.09 -1.82 -9.39
N ASP A 16 6.30 -2.09 -9.91
CA ASP A 16 7.17 -3.23 -9.57
C ASP A 16 6.46 -4.60 -9.65
N GLY A 17 5.45 -4.70 -10.52
CA GLY A 17 4.62 -5.88 -10.67
C GLY A 17 3.72 -6.25 -9.49
N THR A 18 3.44 -5.29 -8.60
CA THR A 18 2.52 -5.50 -7.47
C THR A 18 1.04 -5.33 -7.83
N TYR A 19 0.76 -4.67 -8.96
CA TYR A 19 -0.59 -4.36 -9.39
C TYR A 19 -1.25 -5.56 -10.08
N GLY A 20 -2.23 -6.16 -9.41
CA GLY A 20 -3.10 -7.16 -10.02
C GLY A 20 -4.11 -6.57 -11.02
N SER A 21 -4.86 -7.46 -11.69
CA SER A 21 -5.83 -7.07 -12.71
C SER A 21 -6.83 -5.96 -12.31
N PRO A 22 -7.33 -5.85 -11.05
CA PRO A 22 -8.24 -4.77 -10.69
C PRO A 22 -7.57 -3.38 -10.74
N ARG A 23 -6.38 -3.24 -10.14
CA ARG A 23 -5.64 -1.97 -10.12
C ARG A 23 -5.18 -1.55 -11.52
N LEU A 24 -4.67 -2.50 -12.31
CA LEU A 24 -4.32 -2.23 -13.72
C LEU A 24 -5.53 -1.75 -14.53
N THR A 25 -6.71 -2.30 -14.28
CA THR A 25 -7.94 -1.85 -14.96
C THR A 25 -8.32 -0.44 -14.53
N ALA A 26 -8.14 -0.09 -13.25
CA ALA A 26 -8.37 1.26 -12.75
C ALA A 26 -7.42 2.28 -13.40
N GLU A 27 -6.13 1.96 -13.51
CA GLU A 27 -5.15 2.83 -14.18
C GLU A 27 -5.50 3.08 -15.66
N LEU A 28 -5.85 2.01 -16.40
CA LEU A 28 -6.26 2.15 -17.80
C LEU A 28 -7.51 3.03 -17.95
N ARG A 29 -8.47 2.90 -17.03
CA ARG A 29 -9.68 3.73 -17.05
C ARG A 29 -9.38 5.19 -16.76
N ALA A 30 -8.44 5.49 -15.86
CA ALA A 30 -8.02 6.86 -15.54
C ALA A 30 -7.48 7.59 -16.79
N VAL A 31 -6.72 6.89 -17.64
CA VAL A 31 -6.25 7.42 -18.93
C VAL A 31 -7.27 7.28 -20.08
N ARG A 32 -8.57 7.20 -19.74
CA ARG A 32 -9.72 7.07 -20.66
C ARG A 32 -9.64 5.87 -21.60
N ARG A 33 -8.93 4.80 -21.21
CA ARG A 33 -8.86 3.54 -21.98
C ARG A 33 -9.84 2.52 -21.43
N ARG A 34 -10.91 2.27 -22.18
CA ARG A 34 -11.93 1.28 -21.82
C ARG A 34 -11.44 -0.13 -22.18
N VAL A 35 -10.81 -0.80 -21.21
CA VAL A 35 -10.39 -2.20 -21.32
C VAL A 35 -11.18 -3.05 -20.33
N ASN A 36 -11.72 -4.18 -20.79
CA ASN A 36 -12.42 -5.13 -19.91
C ASN A 36 -11.41 -5.83 -18.99
N ARG A 37 -11.73 -5.93 -17.69
CA ARG A 37 -10.92 -6.64 -16.67
C ARG A 37 -10.54 -8.07 -17.09
N LYS A 38 -11.46 -8.81 -17.75
CA LYS A 38 -11.20 -10.16 -18.28
C LYS A 38 -10.06 -10.16 -19.30
N ARG A 39 -9.96 -9.11 -20.12
CA ARG A 39 -8.87 -8.94 -21.09
C ARG A 39 -7.55 -8.69 -20.37
N VAL A 40 -7.53 -7.80 -19.37
CA VAL A 40 -6.33 -7.57 -18.54
C VAL A 40 -5.85 -8.87 -17.91
N LYS A 41 -6.75 -9.64 -17.28
CA LYS A 41 -6.43 -10.94 -16.67
C LYS A 41 -5.83 -11.93 -17.68
N ARG A 42 -6.40 -12.01 -18.88
CA ARG A 42 -5.92 -12.91 -19.95
C ARG A 42 -4.52 -12.53 -20.44
N VAL A 43 -4.25 -11.24 -20.61
CA VAL A 43 -2.93 -10.73 -21.03
C VAL A 43 -1.87 -11.00 -19.97
N PHE A 44 -2.26 -10.93 -18.69
CA PHE A 44 -1.31 -10.93 -17.60
C PHE A 44 -1.05 -12.30 -16.97
N GLY A 45 -1.85 -13.32 -17.29
CA GLY A 45 -1.54 -14.71 -16.94
C GLY A 45 -1.17 -14.95 -15.46
N ILE A 46 -1.75 -14.20 -14.53
CA ILE A 46 -1.27 -14.19 -13.14
C ILE A 46 -1.97 -15.27 -12.32
N ALA A 47 -1.20 -16.28 -11.92
CA ALA A 47 -1.45 -17.07 -10.72
C ALA A 47 -1.08 -16.22 -9.49
N GLY A 48 -1.98 -16.09 -8.52
CA GLY A 48 -1.72 -15.30 -7.32
C GLY A 48 -0.53 -15.85 -6.56
N VAL A 49 0.54 -15.07 -6.41
CA VAL A 49 1.68 -15.45 -5.56
C VAL A 49 1.26 -15.26 -4.10
N ARG A 50 1.01 -16.38 -3.41
CA ARG A 50 0.71 -16.39 -1.97
C ARG A 50 1.99 -16.72 -1.20
N LEU A 51 2.76 -15.70 -0.85
CA LEU A 51 3.93 -15.84 0.02
C LEU A 51 3.49 -16.16 1.47
N ARG A 52 3.07 -17.41 1.73
CA ARG A 52 2.81 -17.89 3.09
C ARG A 52 4.10 -18.43 3.71
N ARG A 53 5.02 -17.54 4.08
CA ARG A 53 6.04 -17.91 5.07
C ARG A 53 5.38 -17.74 6.44
N LYS A 54 5.15 -18.84 7.17
CA LYS A 54 4.80 -18.77 8.59
C LYS A 54 6.05 -18.28 9.32
N VAL A 55 6.07 -17.00 9.67
CA VAL A 55 7.10 -16.41 10.55
C VAL A 55 6.47 -16.30 11.93
N ARG A 56 7.07 -16.93 12.94
CA ARG A 56 6.70 -16.71 14.34
C ARG A 56 7.32 -15.38 14.75
N THR A 57 6.53 -14.32 14.75
CA THR A 57 6.99 -12.95 15.01
C THR A 57 7.24 -12.69 16.49
N THR A 58 6.52 -13.38 17.38
CA THR A 58 6.48 -13.02 18.79
C THR A 58 6.39 -14.29 19.63
N VAL A 59 7.29 -14.44 20.59
CA VAL A 59 7.12 -15.38 21.70
C VAL A 59 6.46 -14.59 22.82
N SER A 60 5.30 -15.05 23.29
CA SER A 60 4.58 -14.37 24.36
C SER A 60 5.42 -14.38 25.62
N GLU A 61 5.69 -13.20 26.18
CA GLU A 61 6.32 -13.09 27.50
C GLU A 61 5.26 -13.36 28.58
N PRO A 62 5.45 -14.35 29.47
CA PRO A 62 4.40 -14.80 30.39
C PRO A 62 3.92 -13.72 31.38
N SER A 63 4.78 -12.75 31.69
CA SER A 63 4.51 -11.65 32.62
C SER A 63 3.86 -10.43 31.95
N HIS A 64 3.66 -10.44 30.63
CA HIS A 64 3.11 -9.29 29.92
C HIS A 64 1.61 -9.16 30.18
N GLN A 65 1.22 -8.10 30.88
CA GLN A 65 -0.19 -7.76 31.06
C GLN A 65 -0.81 -7.46 29.69
N LYS A 66 -1.90 -8.15 29.34
CA LYS A 66 -2.60 -7.90 28.07
C LYS A 66 -3.17 -6.48 28.09
N VAL A 67 -2.54 -5.59 27.32
CA VAL A 67 -3.09 -4.26 27.04
C VAL A 67 -4.45 -4.43 26.36
N PRO A 68 -5.49 -3.69 26.79
CA PRO A 68 -6.81 -3.79 26.17
C PRO A 68 -6.76 -3.39 24.69
N ASP A 69 -7.38 -4.20 23.82
CA ASP A 69 -7.55 -3.87 22.41
C ASP A 69 -8.63 -2.79 22.25
N LEU A 70 -8.19 -1.53 22.21
CA LEU A 70 -9.07 -0.37 22.06
C LEU A 70 -9.83 -0.35 20.74
N LEU A 71 -9.32 -1.05 19.71
CA LEU A 71 -10.00 -1.17 18.42
C LEU A 71 -11.04 -2.29 18.41
N GLN A 72 -11.03 -3.19 19.40
CA GLN A 72 -11.87 -4.39 19.44
C GLN A 72 -11.83 -5.19 18.12
N ARG A 73 -10.68 -5.19 17.43
CA ARG A 73 -10.49 -5.74 16.08
C ARG A 73 -11.45 -5.21 15.01
N ASP A 74 -12.10 -4.08 15.24
CA ASP A 74 -12.90 -3.38 14.24
C ASP A 74 -12.01 -2.45 13.40
N PHE A 75 -11.68 -2.91 12.20
CA PHE A 75 -10.83 -2.18 11.26
C PHE A 75 -11.61 -1.42 10.19
N THR A 76 -12.93 -1.24 10.36
CA THR A 76 -13.80 -0.63 9.35
C THR A 76 -14.46 0.63 9.91
N PRO A 77 -13.71 1.74 10.08
CA PRO A 77 -14.32 3.00 10.50
C PRO A 77 -15.25 3.56 9.40
N PRO A 78 -16.29 4.31 9.79
CA PRO A 78 -17.27 4.87 8.85
C PRO A 78 -16.73 6.03 7.99
N ALA A 79 -15.63 6.66 8.41
CA ALA A 79 -15.01 7.80 7.72
C ALA A 79 -13.50 7.87 8.01
N PRO A 80 -12.73 8.60 7.17
CA PRO A 80 -11.35 8.98 7.48
C PRO A 80 -11.22 9.76 8.79
N GLY A 81 -10.01 9.74 9.33
CA GLY A 81 -9.62 10.45 10.54
C GLY A 81 -10.18 9.86 11.83
N ARG A 82 -10.82 8.67 11.77
CA ARG A 82 -11.47 8.06 12.94
C ARG A 82 -10.62 7.03 13.64
N ARG A 83 -9.79 6.30 12.90
CA ARG A 83 -8.98 5.21 13.46
C ARG A 83 -7.69 5.09 12.68
N TYR A 84 -6.58 5.12 13.41
CA TYR A 84 -5.24 5.03 12.84
C TYR A 84 -4.59 3.72 13.26
N VAL A 85 -3.84 3.12 12.34
CA VAL A 85 -2.96 1.99 12.62
C VAL A 85 -1.53 2.41 12.29
N GLY A 86 -0.64 2.16 13.24
CA GLY A 86 0.78 2.34 13.04
C GLY A 86 1.53 1.03 12.88
N ASP A 87 2.67 1.11 12.22
CA ASP A 87 3.67 0.04 12.21
C ASP A 87 5.06 0.65 12.44
N ILE A 88 5.90 -0.05 13.20
CA ILE A 88 7.28 0.33 13.46
C ILE A 88 8.19 -0.69 12.78
N THR A 89 9.09 -0.20 11.93
CA THR A 89 10.02 -1.03 11.17
C THR A 89 11.44 -0.48 11.30
N TYR A 90 12.42 -1.38 11.27
CA TYR A 90 13.84 -1.06 11.32
C TYR A 90 14.40 -0.93 9.89
N LEU A 91 15.18 0.12 9.65
CA LEU A 91 15.90 0.34 8.39
C LEU A 91 17.40 0.14 8.64
N PRO A 92 17.97 -1.03 8.28
CA PRO A 92 19.38 -1.29 8.49
C PRO A 92 20.24 -0.41 7.58
N LEU A 93 21.30 0.17 8.15
CA LEU A 93 22.32 0.94 7.43
C LEU A 93 23.53 0.05 7.12
N ALA A 94 24.30 0.43 6.10
CA ALA A 94 25.48 -0.32 5.66
C ALA A 94 26.62 -0.30 6.70
N ASP A 95 26.71 0.77 7.50
CA ASP A 95 27.67 0.97 8.59
C ASP A 95 27.38 0.12 9.85
N GLY A 96 26.30 -0.65 9.85
CA GLY A 96 25.87 -1.47 10.98
C GLY A 96 24.89 -0.78 11.92
N GLY A 97 24.61 0.51 11.71
CA GLY A 97 23.53 1.22 12.40
C GLY A 97 22.15 0.86 11.86
N PHE A 98 21.10 1.40 12.50
CA PHE A 98 19.74 1.27 12.01
C PHE A 98 18.92 2.52 12.35
N LEU A 99 17.91 2.78 11.53
CA LEU A 99 16.91 3.83 11.80
C LEU A 99 15.58 3.17 12.19
N TYR A 100 14.87 3.81 13.11
CA TYR A 100 13.47 3.48 13.36
C TYR A 100 12.59 4.26 12.38
N LEU A 101 11.69 3.54 11.70
CA LEU A 101 10.62 4.13 10.93
C LEU A 101 9.29 3.82 11.60
N ALA A 102 8.64 4.87 12.10
CA ALA A 102 7.23 4.80 12.48
C ALA A 102 6.37 5.24 11.29
N THR A 103 5.35 4.45 10.99
CA THR A 103 4.32 4.80 10.01
C THR A 103 2.98 4.93 10.72
N VAL A 104 2.15 5.87 10.28
CA VAL A 104 0.76 6.02 10.71
C VAL A 104 -0.10 5.98 9.46
N LEU A 105 -1.09 5.09 9.44
CA LEU A 105 -2.02 4.88 8.34
C LEU A 105 -3.44 5.05 8.87
N ASP A 106 -4.25 5.84 8.20
CA ASP A 106 -5.68 5.92 8.48
C ASP A 106 -6.41 4.69 7.89
N LEU A 107 -7.31 4.10 8.67
CA LEU A 107 -7.87 2.76 8.40
C LEU A 107 -8.70 2.64 7.13
N PRO A 108 -9.47 3.64 6.64
CA PRO A 108 -10.08 3.56 5.31
C PRO A 108 -9.05 3.30 4.21
N HIS A 109 -7.83 3.81 4.37
CA HIS A 109 -6.72 3.61 3.43
C HIS A 109 -5.95 2.29 3.69
N ALA A 110 -6.06 1.72 4.88
CA ALA A 110 -5.36 0.50 5.27
C ALA A 110 -6.01 -0.76 4.64
N VAL A 111 -5.71 -1.03 3.37
CA VAL A 111 -6.01 -2.36 2.80
C VAL A 111 -5.22 -3.41 3.58
N ARG A 112 -5.91 -4.46 4.03
CA ARG A 112 -5.41 -5.71 4.62
C ARG A 112 -4.07 -6.15 4.00
N ARG A 113 -2.95 -5.66 4.55
CA ARG A 113 -1.59 -6.07 4.14
C ARG A 113 -1.21 -7.31 4.91
N ALA A 114 -1.61 -8.46 4.40
CA ALA A 114 -0.85 -9.68 4.62
C ALA A 114 0.27 -9.73 3.56
N GLY A 115 1.28 -8.87 3.67
CA GLY A 115 2.40 -8.84 2.74
C GLY A 115 3.15 -7.52 2.73
N ARG A 116 4.41 -7.58 3.21
CA ARG A 116 5.53 -6.63 3.08
C ARG A 116 5.17 -5.27 2.48
N SER A 117 5.15 -4.23 3.32
CA SER A 117 5.20 -2.82 2.87
C SER A 117 6.40 -2.62 1.95
N ARG A 118 6.34 -1.77 0.92
CA ARG A 118 7.46 -1.58 -0.02
C ARG A 118 8.73 -1.03 0.65
N ILE A 119 8.63 -0.42 1.83
CA ILE A 119 9.79 -0.11 2.66
C ILE A 119 10.60 -1.39 2.99
N THR A 120 9.92 -2.52 3.16
CA THR A 120 10.54 -3.83 3.43
C THR A 120 11.02 -4.58 2.18
N CYS A 121 10.80 -4.04 0.98
CA CYS A 121 11.43 -4.50 -0.27
C CYS A 121 12.68 -3.66 -0.63
N ALA A 122 13.12 -2.79 0.27
CA ALA A 122 14.37 -2.06 0.21
C ALA A 122 15.59 -3.00 0.10
N PRO A 123 16.75 -2.48 -0.35
CA PRO A 123 18.01 -3.22 -0.24
C PRO A 123 18.19 -3.75 1.19
N SER A 124 18.90 -4.87 1.32
CA SER A 124 19.16 -5.50 2.62
C SER A 124 19.82 -4.55 3.62
N ARG A 125 20.52 -3.51 3.13
CA ARG A 125 21.10 -2.40 3.90
C ARG A 125 21.10 -1.12 3.06
N TRP A 126 20.81 0.02 3.69
CA TRP A 126 20.88 1.34 3.06
C TRP A 126 22.29 1.92 3.14
N PRO A 127 22.82 2.54 2.07
CA PRO A 127 24.18 3.07 2.08
C PRO A 127 24.35 4.24 3.05
N THR A 128 23.33 5.10 3.19
CA THR A 128 23.35 6.26 4.09
C THR A 128 21.96 6.54 4.67
N THR A 129 21.93 7.25 5.81
CA THR A 129 20.69 7.78 6.41
C THR A 129 19.90 8.66 5.45
N HIS A 130 20.59 9.48 4.64
CA HIS A 130 19.95 10.35 3.66
C HIS A 130 19.26 9.54 2.56
N ALA A 131 19.93 8.50 2.02
CA ALA A 131 19.35 7.61 1.03
C ALA A 131 18.10 6.89 1.56
N ALA A 132 18.14 6.41 2.81
CA ALA A 132 16.99 5.80 3.46
C ALA A 132 15.82 6.79 3.59
N ARG A 133 16.08 8.02 4.05
CA ARG A 133 15.06 9.07 4.19
C ARG A 133 14.42 9.44 2.85
N LEU A 134 15.22 9.65 1.80
CA LEU A 134 14.70 9.95 0.46
C LEU A 134 13.84 8.80 -0.09
N ALA A 135 14.25 7.56 0.11
CA ALA A 135 13.48 6.42 -0.33
C ALA A 135 12.15 6.26 0.43
N VAL A 136 12.16 6.49 1.75
CA VAL A 136 10.93 6.54 2.56
C VAL A 136 10.02 7.67 2.08
N PHE A 137 10.56 8.87 1.89
CA PHE A 137 9.79 10.00 1.39
C PHE A 137 9.17 9.72 0.02
N GLY A 138 9.96 9.22 -0.93
CA GLY A 138 9.46 8.81 -2.24
C GLY A 138 8.39 7.72 -2.15
N TRP A 139 8.51 6.79 -1.19
CA TRP A 139 7.48 5.80 -0.92
C TRP A 139 6.19 6.43 -0.38
N ILE A 140 6.26 7.30 0.63
CA ILE A 140 5.11 8.00 1.22
C ILE A 140 4.39 8.81 0.15
N THR A 141 5.13 9.62 -0.62
CA THR A 141 4.57 10.45 -1.68
C THR A 141 3.86 9.60 -2.72
N ARG A 142 4.49 8.52 -3.20
CA ARG A 142 3.86 7.61 -4.16
C ARG A 142 2.66 6.88 -3.58
N TYR A 143 2.69 6.53 -2.29
CA TYR A 143 1.57 5.90 -1.59
C TYR A 143 0.35 6.83 -1.54
N ASN A 144 0.54 8.08 -1.10
CA ASN A 144 -0.54 9.05 -0.98
C ASN A 144 -1.10 9.53 -2.32
N THR A 145 -0.24 9.67 -3.34
CA THR A 145 -0.65 10.30 -4.61
C THR A 145 -1.00 9.32 -5.72
N ARG A 146 -0.38 8.13 -5.77
CA ARG A 146 -0.52 7.21 -6.92
C ARG A 146 -1.01 5.81 -6.55
N TRP A 147 -0.82 5.35 -5.32
CA TRP A 147 -1.16 3.98 -4.97
C TRP A 147 -2.69 3.80 -4.84
N ARG A 148 -3.27 2.88 -5.62
CA ARG A 148 -4.73 2.66 -5.65
C ARG A 148 -5.19 1.65 -4.60
N HIS A 149 -6.16 2.06 -3.78
CA HIS A 149 -6.71 1.25 -2.70
C HIS A 149 -8.09 0.70 -3.05
N SER A 150 -8.27 -0.61 -2.94
CA SER A 150 -9.58 -1.23 -3.25
C SER A 150 -10.69 -0.82 -2.29
N THR A 151 -10.36 -0.47 -1.04
CA THR A 151 -11.30 0.07 -0.05
C THR A 151 -11.75 1.49 -0.39
N LEU A 152 -10.95 2.23 -1.18
CA LEU A 152 -11.22 3.59 -1.63
C LEU A 152 -11.70 3.60 -3.09
N ASP A 153 -12.39 2.55 -3.55
CA ASP A 153 -12.82 2.40 -4.96
C ASP A 153 -11.69 2.63 -5.99
N TYR A 154 -10.48 2.18 -5.64
CA TYR A 154 -9.26 2.35 -6.43
C TYR A 154 -8.80 3.81 -6.62
N PHE A 155 -9.19 4.72 -5.74
CA PHE A 155 -8.54 6.03 -5.59
C PHE A 155 -7.25 5.92 -4.76
N SER A 156 -6.35 6.89 -4.94
CA SER A 156 -5.27 7.15 -3.99
C SER A 156 -5.83 7.83 -2.72
N PRO A 157 -5.11 7.78 -1.58
CA PRO A 157 -5.55 8.44 -0.35
C PRO A 157 -5.88 9.92 -0.58
N THR A 158 -5.01 10.65 -1.27
CA THR A 158 -5.24 12.07 -1.56
C THR A 158 -6.45 12.29 -2.49
N GLU A 159 -6.62 11.49 -3.54
CA GLU A 159 -7.80 11.59 -4.43
C GLU A 159 -9.11 11.34 -3.66
N TYR A 160 -9.09 10.40 -2.72
CA TYR A 160 -10.24 10.07 -1.91
C TYR A 160 -10.59 11.18 -0.91
N GLU A 161 -9.59 11.72 -0.21
CA GLU A 161 -9.75 12.85 0.71
C GLU A 161 -10.31 14.08 -0.02
N GLN A 162 -9.77 14.42 -1.20
CA GLN A 162 -10.27 15.53 -2.03
C GLN A 162 -11.75 15.37 -2.37
N ARG A 163 -12.16 14.18 -2.85
CA ARG A 163 -13.57 13.92 -3.18
C ARG A 163 -14.49 13.99 -1.96
N LEU A 164 -14.02 13.54 -0.81
CA LEU A 164 -14.77 13.61 0.43
C LEU A 164 -14.98 15.08 0.84
N LEU A 165 -13.93 15.89 0.75
CA LEU A 165 -14.02 17.34 0.99
C LEU A 165 -14.96 18.02 0.00
N ASP A 166 -14.85 17.73 -1.29
CA ASP A 166 -15.74 18.28 -2.32
C ASP A 166 -17.20 17.93 -2.03
N THR A 167 -17.48 16.69 -1.63
CA THR A 167 -18.83 16.23 -1.30
C THR A 167 -19.38 16.96 -0.07
N VAL A 168 -18.56 17.15 0.97
CA VAL A 168 -18.96 17.86 2.19
C VAL A 168 -19.17 19.35 1.91
N LEU A 169 -18.28 19.98 1.15
CA LEU A 169 -18.36 21.41 0.81
C LEU A 169 -19.52 21.72 -0.13
N LEU A 170 -19.86 20.81 -1.06
CA LEU A 170 -21.04 20.96 -1.93
C LEU A 170 -22.37 20.69 -1.22
N ALA A 171 -22.34 20.06 -0.04
CA ALA A 171 -23.52 19.76 0.76
C ALA A 171 -23.76 20.78 1.90
N ALA A 172 -22.87 21.76 2.07
CA ALA A 172 -22.95 22.84 3.04
C ALA A 172 -23.45 24.14 2.38
#